data_AF-A0A519YM34-F1
#
_entry.id   AF-A0A519YM34-F1
#
_cell.length_a   1.000
_cell.length_b   1.000
_cell.length_c   1.000
_cell.angle_alpha   90.00
_cell.angle_beta   90.00
_cell.angle_gamma   90.00
#
_symmetry.space_group_name_H-M   'P 1'
#
loop_
_entity.id
_entity.type
_entity.pdbx_description
1 polymer ?
#
loop_
_entity_poly.entity_id
_entity_poly.type
_entity_poly.pdbx_seq_one_letter_code
_entity_poly.pdbx_strand_id
1 'polypeptide(L)'
;MSISLVLEVAISMVFLYLLGSQIVLLLYELSAGYRNVRGKFLYQRLVDVLGQGTAQDLYAAPEITKLTPFGQKSPSSDTVGKWAWWWGKDGVPAYLPADLFAAALLRIAGQGNSTAAALSQAIKTGQDQQPPALDKGAAELLTNLLGALAPATPLADCQKALAVWYDAFGERLTGWYKRRVRGWLFLIGLLLAFFIN
;
A
#
# COMPACT_ATOMS: atom_id res chain seq x y z
N MET A 1 50.07 20.62 17.88
CA MET A 1 49.23 20.30 16.69
C MET A 1 48.07 21.28 16.67
N SER A 2 47.89 22.00 15.56
CA SER A 2 46.95 23.10 15.42
C SER A 2 45.50 22.60 15.46
N ILE A 3 44.69 23.14 16.38
CA ILE A 3 43.26 22.81 16.51
C ILE A 3 42.48 23.00 15.20
N SER A 4 42.97 23.91 14.33
CA SER A 4 42.48 24.12 12.97
C SER A 4 42.53 22.85 12.11
N LEU A 5 43.60 22.05 12.20
CA LEU A 5 43.75 20.84 11.39
C LEU A 5 42.77 19.75 11.81
N VAL A 6 42.55 19.60 13.12
CA VAL A 6 41.55 18.65 13.65
C VAL A 6 40.14 19.06 13.19
N LEU A 7 39.83 20.36 13.24
CA LEU A 7 38.53 20.88 12.81
C LEU A 7 38.30 20.67 11.30
N GLU A 8 39.31 20.90 10.47
CA GLU A 8 39.23 20.72 9.02
C GLU A 8 39.00 19.26 8.62
N VAL A 9 39.71 18.33 9.26
CA VAL A 9 39.52 16.88 9.05
C VAL A 9 38.12 16.47 9.53
N ALA A 10 37.68 16.95 10.69
CA ALA A 10 36.36 16.65 11.22
C ALA A 10 35.25 17.14 10.28
N ILE A 11 35.34 18.38 9.80
CA ILE A 11 34.38 18.95 8.83
C ILE A 11 34.37 18.11 7.55
N SER A 12 35.54 17.78 7.02
CA SER A 12 35.66 16.96 5.81
C SER A 12 34.99 15.60 5.96
N MET A 13 35.17 14.92 7.10
CA MET A 13 34.51 13.63 7.36
C MET A 13 32.99 13.76 7.47
N VAL A 14 32.49 14.80 8.13
CA VAL A 14 31.04 15.04 8.21
C VAL A 14 30.44 15.27 6.82
N PHE A 15 31.10 16.10 5.99
CA PHE A 15 30.64 16.34 4.63
C PHE A 15 30.65 15.08 3.77
N LEU A 16 31.72 14.28 3.83
CA LEU A 16 31.79 13.00 3.10
C LEU A 16 30.69 12.05 3.53
N TYR A 17 30.41 11.94 4.83
CA TYR A 17 29.32 11.12 5.35
C TYR A 17 27.95 11.60 4.84
N LEU A 18 27.68 12.91 4.90
CA LEU A 18 26.42 13.48 4.43
C LEU A 18 26.21 13.28 2.94
N LEU A 19 27.24 13.53 2.12
CA LEU A 19 27.18 13.32 0.67
C LEU A 19 26.95 11.83 0.33
N GLY A 20 27.69 10.94 0.98
CA GLY A 20 27.51 9.49 0.81
C GLY A 20 26.08 9.06 1.16
N SER A 21 25.52 9.55 2.27
CA SER A 21 24.14 9.25 2.67
C SER A 21 23.10 9.75 1.66
N GLN A 22 23.31 10.94 1.08
CA GLN A 22 22.40 11.49 0.07
C GLN A 22 22.46 10.69 -1.23
N ILE A 23 23.66 10.26 -1.66
CA ILE A 23 23.84 9.40 -2.84
C ILE A 23 23.12 8.06 -2.64
N VAL A 24 23.30 7.40 -1.50
CA VAL A 24 22.64 6.12 -1.20
C VAL A 24 21.12 6.26 -1.23
N LEU A 25 20.59 7.35 -0.65
CA LEU A 25 19.15 7.62 -0.67
C LEU A 25 18.64 7.85 -2.10
N LEU A 26 19.32 8.68 -2.89
CA LEU A 26 18.96 8.98 -4.27
C LEU A 26 18.96 7.73 -5.14
N LEU A 27 19.99 6.89 -5.02
CA LEU A 27 20.09 5.61 -5.74
C LEU A 27 18.90 4.69 -5.39
N TYR A 28 18.55 4.62 -4.10
CA TYR A 28 17.40 3.85 -3.67
C TYR A 28 16.09 4.40 -4.24
N GLU A 29 15.87 5.71 -4.16
CA GLU A 29 14.63 6.37 -4.61
C GLU A 29 14.44 6.26 -6.12
N LEU A 30 15.48 6.48 -6.92
CA LEU A 30 15.44 6.30 -8.36
C LEU A 30 15.05 4.85 -8.71
N SER A 31 15.67 3.89 -8.02
CA SER A 31 15.41 2.47 -8.22
C SER A 31 14.01 2.06 -7.77
N ALA A 32 13.51 2.62 -6.66
CA ALA A 32 12.20 2.32 -6.10
C ALA A 32 11.06 2.98 -6.89
N GLY A 33 11.27 4.21 -7.36
CA GLY A 33 10.35 4.96 -8.21
C GLY A 33 10.17 4.30 -9.56
N TYR A 34 11.28 3.90 -10.21
CA TYR A 34 11.23 3.19 -11.49
C TYR A 34 10.45 1.87 -11.41
N ARG A 35 10.61 1.11 -10.30
CA ARG A 35 9.97 -0.20 -10.11
C ARG A 35 8.60 -0.15 -9.42
N ASN A 36 8.09 1.06 -9.11
CA ASN A 36 6.85 1.28 -8.36
C ASN A 36 6.74 0.39 -7.10
N VAL A 37 7.85 0.28 -6.35
CA VAL A 37 7.96 -0.65 -5.21
C VAL A 37 6.91 -0.36 -4.15
N ARG A 38 6.55 0.92 -3.97
CA ARG A 38 5.54 1.37 -3.00
C ARG A 38 4.14 0.86 -3.36
N GLY A 39 3.70 1.02 -4.62
CA GLY A 39 2.39 0.54 -5.06
C GLY A 39 2.27 -0.98 -4.98
N LYS A 40 3.33 -1.70 -5.37
CA LYS A 40 3.41 -3.16 -5.26
C LYS A 40 3.35 -3.64 -3.81
N PHE A 41 4.03 -2.94 -2.91
CA PHE A 41 4.00 -3.26 -1.49
C PHE A 41 2.61 -3.05 -0.89
N LEU A 42 1.92 -1.95 -1.24
CA LEU A 42 0.55 -1.70 -0.82
C LEU A 42 -0.41 -2.81 -1.33
N TYR A 43 -0.34 -3.12 -2.63
CA TYR A 43 -1.18 -4.16 -3.23
C TYR A 43 -0.98 -5.52 -2.54
N GLN A 44 0.27 -5.96 -2.35
CA GLN A 44 0.58 -7.23 -1.67
C GLN A 44 -0.03 -7.29 -0.27
N ARG A 45 0.02 -6.19 0.48
CA ARG A 45 -0.52 -6.15 1.85
C ARG A 45 -2.04 -6.09 1.87
N LEU A 46 -2.67 -5.50 0.85
CA LEU A 46 -4.11 -5.57 0.68
C LEU A 46 -4.55 -6.99 0.28
N VAL A 47 -3.79 -7.68 -0.55
CA VAL A 47 -4.04 -9.11 -0.85
C VAL A 47 -3.94 -9.97 0.42
N ASP A 48 -2.95 -9.72 1.27
CA ASP A 48 -2.78 -10.45 2.54
C ASP A 48 -4.00 -10.26 3.49
N VAL A 49 -4.65 -9.09 3.46
CA VAL A 49 -5.74 -8.74 4.39
C VAL A 49 -7.12 -9.02 3.80
N LEU A 50 -7.36 -8.61 2.55
CA LEU A 50 -8.66 -8.71 1.90
C LEU A 50 -8.84 -10.04 1.17
N GLY A 51 -7.75 -10.68 0.73
CA GLY A 51 -7.77 -11.77 -0.21
C GLY A 51 -7.48 -11.31 -1.64
N GLN A 52 -7.06 -12.26 -2.48
CA GLN A 52 -6.57 -12.00 -3.83
C GLN A 52 -7.66 -11.53 -4.79
N GLY A 53 -8.86 -12.12 -4.73
CA GLY A 53 -10.00 -11.76 -5.58
C GLY A 53 -10.51 -10.37 -5.24
N THR A 54 -10.84 -10.13 -3.96
CA THR A 54 -11.38 -8.83 -3.54
C THR A 54 -10.39 -7.69 -3.72
N ALA A 55 -9.09 -7.91 -3.50
CA ALA A 55 -8.09 -6.91 -3.81
C ALA A 55 -8.06 -6.58 -5.31
N GLN A 56 -8.19 -7.56 -6.20
CA GLN A 56 -8.24 -7.27 -7.64
C GLN A 56 -9.50 -6.49 -8.02
N ASP A 57 -10.66 -6.87 -7.51
CA ASP A 57 -11.93 -6.16 -7.76
C ASP A 57 -11.89 -4.72 -7.25
N LEU A 58 -11.20 -4.51 -6.13
CA LEU A 58 -10.91 -3.19 -5.58
C LEU A 58 -10.08 -2.37 -6.58
N TYR A 59 -8.96 -2.90 -7.08
CA TYR A 59 -8.12 -2.16 -8.04
C TYR A 59 -8.74 -2.06 -9.45
N ALA A 60 -9.74 -2.88 -9.76
CA ALA A 60 -10.56 -2.76 -10.97
C ALA A 60 -11.69 -1.72 -10.84
N ALA A 61 -11.96 -1.20 -9.63
CA ALA A 61 -12.98 -0.20 -9.39
C ALA A 61 -12.75 1.07 -10.23
N PRO A 62 -13.78 1.66 -10.85
CA PRO A 62 -13.63 2.83 -11.72
C PRO A 62 -13.03 4.05 -10.99
N GLU A 63 -13.22 4.13 -9.68
CA GLU A 63 -12.65 5.16 -8.81
C GLU A 63 -11.13 5.00 -8.64
N ILE A 64 -10.66 3.76 -8.52
CA ILE A 64 -9.25 3.42 -8.28
C ILE A 64 -8.50 3.36 -9.61
N THR A 65 -9.15 2.94 -10.69
CA THR A 65 -8.55 2.91 -12.03
C THR A 65 -8.11 4.30 -12.48
N LYS A 66 -8.79 5.37 -12.05
CA LYS A 66 -8.37 6.76 -12.33
C LYS A 66 -7.04 7.17 -11.66
N LEU A 67 -6.62 6.46 -10.61
CA LEU A 67 -5.34 6.67 -9.94
C LEU A 67 -4.20 5.86 -10.58
N THR A 68 -4.52 4.92 -11.47
CA THR A 68 -3.48 4.18 -12.19
C THR A 68 -2.71 5.14 -13.12
N PRO A 69 -1.36 5.07 -13.15
CA PRO A 69 -0.58 5.89 -14.05
C PRO A 69 -0.98 5.69 -15.52
N PHE A 70 -0.98 6.77 -16.30
CA PHE A 70 -1.40 6.76 -17.70
C PHE A 70 -0.69 5.66 -18.51
N GLY A 71 -1.47 4.87 -19.26
CA GLY A 71 -0.97 3.78 -20.11
C GLY A 71 -0.61 2.49 -19.37
N GLN A 72 -0.85 2.41 -18.05
CA GLN A 72 -0.66 1.18 -17.28
C GLN A 72 -2.00 0.51 -16.97
N LYS A 73 -1.99 -0.82 -16.82
CA LYS A 73 -3.19 -1.61 -16.51
C LYS A 73 -3.25 -1.90 -15.01
N SER A 74 -4.46 -1.87 -14.44
CA SER A 74 -4.70 -2.40 -13.09
C SER A 74 -4.23 -3.86 -13.00
N PRO A 75 -3.72 -4.29 -11.84
CA PRO A 75 -3.29 -5.67 -11.65
C PRO A 75 -4.47 -6.63 -11.87
N SER A 76 -4.37 -7.51 -12.87
CA SER A 76 -5.32 -8.60 -13.11
C SER A 76 -4.69 -9.96 -12.74
N SER A 77 -5.51 -10.88 -12.21
CA SER A 77 -5.16 -12.29 -11.93
C SER A 77 -4.39 -12.94 -13.08
N ASP A 78 -4.78 -12.63 -14.31
CA ASP A 78 -4.20 -13.26 -15.48
C ASP A 78 -2.89 -12.57 -15.87
N THR A 79 -1.79 -13.26 -15.57
CA THR A 79 -0.53 -13.19 -16.32
C THR A 79 0.44 -12.05 -16.00
N VAL A 80 0.57 -11.62 -14.74
CA VAL A 80 1.84 -10.98 -14.34
C VAL A 80 2.82 -12.09 -13.97
N GLY A 81 3.51 -12.64 -14.98
CA GLY A 81 4.61 -13.59 -14.75
C GLY A 81 5.58 -13.02 -13.71
N LYS A 82 6.16 -13.87 -12.85
CA LYS A 82 7.08 -13.43 -11.77
C LYS A 82 8.14 -12.42 -12.26
N TRP A 83 8.60 -12.54 -13.51
CA TRP A 83 9.54 -11.60 -14.13
C TRP A 83 8.92 -10.22 -14.44
N ALA A 84 7.70 -10.16 -14.96
CA ALA A 84 6.96 -8.91 -15.18
C ALA A 84 6.64 -8.20 -13.85
N TRP A 85 6.43 -8.93 -12.75
CA TRP A 85 6.24 -8.29 -11.44
C TRP A 85 7.50 -7.59 -10.92
N TRP A 86 8.70 -8.03 -11.31
CA TRP A 86 9.96 -7.39 -10.89
C TRP A 86 10.43 -6.27 -11.83
N TRP A 87 10.06 -6.31 -13.11
CA TRP A 87 10.55 -5.39 -14.15
C TRP A 87 9.45 -4.65 -14.93
N GLY A 88 8.19 -5.03 -14.77
CA GLY A 88 7.03 -4.52 -15.50
C GLY A 88 6.39 -3.30 -14.84
N LYS A 89 5.78 -2.48 -15.72
CA LYS A 89 5.00 -1.29 -15.37
C LYS A 89 3.59 -1.72 -14.95
N ASP A 90 3.45 -2.13 -13.70
CA ASP A 90 2.15 -2.47 -13.12
C ASP A 90 1.45 -1.17 -12.70
N GLY A 91 0.21 -0.99 -13.15
CA GLY A 91 -0.60 0.22 -12.92
C GLY A 91 -1.07 0.41 -11.49
N VAL A 92 -0.39 -0.18 -10.50
CA VAL A 92 -0.78 -0.03 -9.09
C VAL A 92 -0.47 1.38 -8.60
N PRO A 93 -1.47 2.16 -8.14
CA PRO A 93 -1.19 3.46 -7.54
C PRO A 93 -0.27 3.33 -6.31
N ALA A 94 0.71 4.22 -6.20
CA ALA A 94 1.65 4.28 -5.07
C ALA A 94 0.98 4.72 -3.76
N TYR A 95 -0.19 5.36 -3.86
CA TYR A 95 -1.02 5.79 -2.76
C TYR A 95 -2.49 5.64 -3.16
N LEU A 96 -3.29 5.03 -2.28
CA LEU A 96 -4.71 4.89 -2.44
C LEU A 96 -5.38 5.65 -1.29
N PRO A 97 -6.14 6.74 -1.56
CA PRO A 97 -6.83 7.50 -0.52
C PRO A 97 -7.87 6.66 0.23
N ALA A 98 -7.99 6.89 1.53
CA ALA A 98 -8.88 6.14 2.41
C ALA A 98 -10.36 6.22 2.01
N ASP A 99 -10.81 7.39 1.57
CA ASP A 99 -12.20 7.58 1.15
C ASP A 99 -12.57 6.76 -0.09
N LEU A 100 -11.66 6.72 -1.07
CA LEU A 100 -11.82 5.94 -2.31
C LEU A 100 -11.71 4.44 -2.03
N PHE A 101 -10.79 4.04 -1.14
CA PHE A 101 -10.71 2.67 -0.66
C PHE A 101 -12.03 2.23 -0.02
N ALA A 102 -12.56 3.03 0.90
CA ALA A 102 -13.77 2.69 1.65
C ALA A 102 -15.01 2.66 0.74
N ALA A 103 -15.14 3.65 -0.16
CA ALA A 103 -16.21 3.68 -1.15
C ALA A 103 -16.16 2.46 -2.07
N ALA A 104 -15.00 2.16 -2.64
CA ALA A 104 -14.82 1.04 -3.56
C ALA A 104 -15.07 -0.30 -2.87
N LEU A 105 -14.61 -0.50 -1.62
CA LEU A 105 -14.82 -1.73 -0.88
C LEU A 105 -16.30 -1.92 -0.49
N LEU A 106 -16.99 -0.86 -0.04
CA LEU A 106 -18.43 -0.93 0.25
C LEU A 106 -19.26 -1.21 -1.01
N ARG A 107 -18.88 -0.63 -2.15
CA ARG A 107 -19.51 -0.90 -3.44
C ARG A 107 -19.35 -2.37 -3.87
N ILE A 108 -18.22 -2.99 -3.55
CA ILE A 108 -17.99 -4.44 -3.77
C ILE A 108 -18.82 -5.26 -2.78
N ALA A 109 -18.91 -4.82 -1.52
CA ALA A 109 -19.49 -5.60 -0.44
C ALA A 109 -21.02 -5.67 -0.40
N GLY A 110 -21.73 -4.67 -0.93
CA GLY A 110 -23.19 -4.71 -0.90
C GLY A 110 -23.83 -3.50 -1.56
N GLN A 111 -24.26 -3.68 -2.81
CA GLN A 111 -25.11 -2.73 -3.50
C GLN A 111 -26.54 -2.86 -2.97
N GLY A 112 -27.10 -1.79 -2.40
CA GLY A 112 -28.51 -1.73 -1.99
C GLY A 112 -28.78 -1.88 -0.50
N ASN A 113 -27.77 -2.21 0.32
CA ASN A 113 -27.89 -2.14 1.78
C ASN A 113 -27.89 -0.68 2.25
N SER A 114 -28.65 -0.35 3.30
CA SER A 114 -28.73 1.05 3.80
C SER A 114 -28.14 1.24 5.21
N THR A 115 -27.92 0.14 5.95
CA THR A 115 -27.42 0.16 7.33
C THR A 115 -26.30 -0.85 7.55
N ALA A 116 -25.48 -0.62 8.58
CA ALA A 116 -24.42 -1.54 8.98
C ALA A 116 -24.94 -2.95 9.28
N ALA A 117 -26.07 -3.07 9.99
CA ALA A 117 -26.65 -4.36 10.33
C ALA A 117 -27.06 -5.15 9.08
N ALA A 118 -27.78 -4.49 8.14
CA ALA A 118 -28.21 -5.12 6.90
C ALA A 118 -27.03 -5.62 6.06
N LEU A 119 -26.00 -4.76 5.90
CA LEU A 119 -24.78 -5.14 5.19
C LEU A 119 -24.04 -6.29 5.89
N SER A 120 -23.90 -6.24 7.21
CA SER A 120 -23.23 -7.29 7.98
C SER A 120 -23.96 -8.63 7.88
N GLN A 121 -25.30 -8.61 7.79
CA GLN A 121 -26.12 -9.80 7.65
C GLN A 121 -26.02 -10.36 6.24
N ALA A 122 -26.07 -9.52 5.20
CA ALA A 122 -25.89 -9.90 3.81
C ALA A 122 -24.54 -10.58 3.55
N ILE A 123 -23.46 -10.05 4.15
CA ILE A 123 -22.12 -10.66 4.09
C ILE A 123 -22.10 -12.03 4.77
N LYS A 124 -22.77 -12.18 5.93
CA LYS A 124 -22.82 -13.45 6.69
C LYS A 124 -23.66 -14.53 6.02
N THR A 125 -24.79 -14.15 5.40
CA THR A 125 -25.68 -15.11 4.74
C THR A 125 -25.26 -15.44 3.31
N GLY A 126 -24.25 -14.73 2.77
CA GLY A 126 -23.82 -14.88 1.38
C GLY A 126 -24.89 -14.49 0.36
N GLN A 127 -25.96 -13.80 0.78
CA GLN A 127 -27.15 -13.54 -0.03
C GLN A 127 -26.92 -12.53 -1.17
N ASP A 128 -25.91 -11.67 -1.06
CA ASP A 128 -25.56 -10.66 -2.07
C ASP A 128 -24.33 -11.06 -2.91
N GLN A 129 -23.96 -12.35 -2.97
CA GLN A 129 -22.91 -12.85 -3.86
C GLN A 129 -23.37 -12.89 -5.33
N GLN A 130 -23.76 -11.74 -5.89
CA GLN A 130 -23.58 -11.52 -7.32
C GLN A 130 -22.07 -11.31 -7.54
N PRO A 131 -21.42 -11.96 -8.51
CA PRO A 131 -19.98 -11.81 -8.70
C PRO A 131 -19.58 -10.33 -8.84
N PRO A 132 -18.51 -9.88 -8.15
CA PRO A 132 -17.53 -10.69 -7.42
C PRO A 132 -17.87 -10.99 -5.95
N ALA A 133 -17.68 -12.25 -5.54
CA ALA A 133 -17.81 -12.67 -4.16
C ALA A 133 -16.66 -12.12 -3.31
N LEU A 134 -16.96 -11.57 -2.14
CA LEU A 134 -15.95 -11.18 -1.16
C LEU A 134 -15.14 -12.41 -0.72
N ASP A 135 -13.82 -12.27 -0.73
CA ASP A 135 -12.91 -13.23 -0.12
C ASP A 135 -13.09 -13.24 1.40
N LYS A 136 -12.71 -14.36 2.03
CA LYS A 136 -12.87 -14.56 3.49
C LYS A 136 -12.27 -13.42 4.31
N GLY A 137 -11.07 -12.95 3.96
CA GLY A 137 -10.39 -11.87 4.68
C GLY A 137 -11.16 -10.56 4.65
N ALA A 138 -11.68 -10.18 3.48
CA ALA A 138 -12.52 -8.99 3.33
C ALA A 138 -13.86 -9.13 4.07
N ALA A 139 -14.50 -10.29 4.00
CA ALA A 139 -15.74 -10.56 4.72
C ALA A 139 -15.56 -10.50 6.25
N GLU A 140 -14.50 -11.09 6.78
CA GLU A 140 -14.14 -11.04 8.21
C GLU A 140 -13.84 -9.61 8.66
N LEU A 141 -13.06 -8.86 7.88
CA LEU A 141 -12.78 -7.45 8.18
C LEU A 141 -14.07 -6.64 8.27
N LEU A 142 -14.93 -6.73 7.26
CA LEU A 142 -16.16 -5.95 7.19
C LEU A 142 -17.13 -6.34 8.29
N THR A 143 -17.32 -7.64 8.55
CA THR A 143 -18.22 -8.09 9.62
C THR A 143 -17.73 -7.67 11.00
N ASN A 144 -16.42 -7.69 11.26
CA ASN A 144 -15.84 -7.22 12.51
C ASN A 144 -15.97 -5.71 12.69
N LEU A 145 -15.70 -4.93 11.63
CA LEU A 145 -15.86 -3.46 11.68
C LEU A 145 -17.32 -3.08 11.86
N LEU A 146 -18.23 -3.59 11.03
CA LEU A 146 -19.66 -3.28 11.09
C LEU A 146 -20.30 -3.76 12.41
N GLY A 147 -19.82 -4.87 12.98
CA GLY A 147 -20.27 -5.37 14.27
C GLY A 147 -19.90 -4.48 15.45
N ALA A 148 -18.88 -3.62 15.31
CA ALA A 148 -18.51 -2.64 16.32
C ALA A 148 -19.37 -1.35 16.25
N LEU A 149 -20.13 -1.16 15.17
CA LEU A 149 -21.03 -0.02 14.99
C LEU A 149 -22.44 -0.33 15.54
N ALA A 150 -23.20 0.72 15.86
CA ALA A 150 -24.59 0.54 16.24
C ALA A 150 -25.42 0.01 15.06
N PRO A 151 -26.43 -0.87 15.26
CA PRO A 151 -27.15 -1.52 14.17
C PRO A 151 -27.78 -0.58 13.13
N ALA A 152 -28.26 0.59 13.58
CA ALA A 152 -28.92 1.59 12.77
C ALA A 152 -27.96 2.61 12.12
N THR A 153 -26.63 2.40 12.18
CA THR A 153 -25.68 3.34 11.56
C THR A 153 -25.83 3.36 10.04
N PRO A 154 -25.90 4.55 9.42
CA PRO A 154 -26.00 4.67 7.97
C PRO A 154 -24.69 4.27 7.30
N LEU A 155 -24.76 3.87 6.03
CA LEU A 155 -23.58 3.49 5.26
C LEU A 155 -22.52 4.59 5.15
N ALA A 156 -22.91 5.86 5.16
CA ALA A 156 -21.96 6.98 5.10
C ALA A 156 -21.01 6.97 6.31
N ASP A 157 -21.50 6.62 7.50
CA ASP A 157 -20.67 6.52 8.70
C ASP A 157 -19.89 5.19 8.74
N CYS A 158 -20.40 4.13 8.11
CA CYS A 158 -19.64 2.91 7.88
C CYS A 158 -18.43 3.17 6.98
N GLN A 159 -18.60 3.98 5.92
CA GLN A 159 -17.52 4.39 5.03
C GLN A 159 -16.44 5.15 5.80
N LYS A 160 -16.82 6.10 6.67
CA LYS A 160 -15.86 6.81 7.53
C LYS A 160 -15.11 5.87 8.46
N ALA A 161 -15.80 4.94 9.12
CA ALA A 161 -15.16 3.97 10.00
C ALA A 161 -14.14 3.09 9.26
N LEU A 162 -14.48 2.68 8.03
CA LEU A 162 -13.59 1.92 7.16
C LEU A 162 -12.39 2.76 6.67
N ALA A 163 -12.60 4.03 6.35
CA ALA A 163 -11.54 4.96 5.99
C ALA A 163 -10.55 5.16 7.15
N VAL A 164 -11.06 5.36 8.38
CA VAL A 164 -10.22 5.47 9.60
C VAL A 164 -9.42 4.19 9.84
N TRP A 165 -10.05 3.02 9.68
CA TRP A 165 -9.33 1.75 9.79
C TRP A 165 -8.20 1.66 8.74
N TYR A 166 -8.48 2.07 7.51
CA TYR A 166 -7.50 2.02 6.42
C TYR A 166 -6.33 2.99 6.64
N ASP A 167 -6.57 4.19 7.18
CA ASP A 167 -5.51 5.11 7.56
C ASP A 167 -4.59 4.50 8.64
N ALA A 168 -5.18 3.91 9.69
CA ALA A 168 -4.42 3.20 10.72
C ALA A 168 -3.64 2.00 10.15
N PHE A 169 -4.21 1.30 9.17
CA PHE A 169 -3.50 0.26 8.41
C PHE A 169 -2.33 0.85 7.61
N GLY A 170 -2.53 2.00 6.96
CA GLY A 170 -1.52 2.73 6.20
C GLY A 170 -0.33 3.21 7.05
N GLU A 171 -0.57 3.64 8.29
CA GLU A 171 0.50 3.97 9.24
C GLU A 171 1.39 2.76 9.56
N ARG A 172 0.77 1.61 9.84
CA ARG A 172 1.48 0.34 10.08
C ARG A 172 2.25 -0.12 8.85
N LEU A 173 1.63 0.00 7.68
CA LEU A 173 2.24 -0.30 6.39
C LEU A 173 3.50 0.53 6.17
N THR A 174 3.44 1.83 6.50
CA THR A 174 4.59 2.73 6.42
C THR A 174 5.74 2.27 7.32
N GLY A 175 5.44 1.79 8.53
CA GLY A 175 6.42 1.20 9.43
C GLY A 175 7.11 -0.04 8.84
N TRP A 176 6.34 -0.97 8.27
CA TRP A 176 6.89 -2.16 7.61
C TRP A 176 7.71 -1.81 6.36
N TYR A 177 7.26 -0.84 5.57
CA TYR A 177 8.00 -0.35 4.41
C TYR A 177 9.36 0.23 4.83
N LYS A 178 9.39 1.12 5.84
CA LYS A 178 10.63 1.69 6.39
C LYS A 178 11.60 0.60 6.85
N ARG A 179 11.12 -0.45 7.53
CA ARG A 179 11.96 -1.58 7.98
C ARG A 179 12.58 -2.32 6.79
N ARG A 180 11.80 -2.54 5.72
CA ARG A 180 12.30 -3.16 4.48
C ARG A 180 13.34 -2.29 3.79
N VAL A 181 13.11 -0.98 3.71
CA VAL A 181 14.02 -0.02 3.06
C VAL A 181 15.39 0.02 3.74
N ARG A 182 15.46 -0.07 5.08
CA ARG A 182 16.73 -0.03 5.83
C ARG A 182 17.74 -1.08 5.36
N GLY A 183 17.29 -2.31 5.09
CA GLY A 183 18.18 -3.37 4.57
C GLY A 183 18.72 -3.05 3.17
N TRP A 184 17.90 -2.45 2.31
CA TRP A 184 18.32 -2.00 0.99
C TRP A 184 19.30 -0.83 1.05
N LEU A 185 19.06 0.15 1.92
CA LEU A 185 19.98 1.28 2.11
C LEU A 185 21.35 0.80 2.60
N PHE A 186 21.38 -0.15 3.54
CA PHE A 186 22.63 -0.76 4.00
C PHE A 186 23.37 -1.46 2.85
N LEU A 187 22.67 -2.27 2.06
CA LEU A 187 23.26 -2.99 0.93
C LEU A 187 23.79 -2.03 -0.15
N ILE A 188 23.04 -0.98 -0.49
CA ILE A 188 23.48 0.04 -1.45
C ILE A 188 24.70 0.80 -0.90
N GLY A 189 24.70 1.17 0.38
CA GLY A 189 25.84 1.82 1.03
C GLY A 189 27.09 0.94 1.05
N LEU A 190 26.94 -0.36 1.34
CA LEU A 190 28.03 -1.33 1.31
C LEU A 190 28.62 -1.49 -0.08
N LEU A 191 27.77 -1.60 -1.11
CA LEU A 191 28.22 -1.67 -2.50
C LEU A 191 28.93 -0.38 -2.93
N LEU A 192 28.38 0.78 -2.57
CA LEU A 192 28.98 2.07 -2.87
C LEU A 192 30.37 2.20 -2.23
N ALA A 193 30.51 1.78 -0.97
CA ALA A 193 31.81 1.78 -0.28
C ALA A 193 32.82 0.85 -0.93
N PHE A 194 32.38 -0.32 -1.44
CA PHE A 194 33.25 -1.24 -2.18
C PHE A 194 33.71 -0.68 -3.52
N PHE A 195 32.88 0.09 -4.23
CA PHE A 195 33.25 0.69 -5.52
C PHE A 195 34.12 1.95 -5.40
N ILE A 196 34.02 2.68 -4.29
CA ILE A 196 34.78 3.91 -4.04
C ILE A 196 36.17 3.64 -3.45
N ASN A 197 36.33 2.56 -2.68
CA ASN A 197 37.64 2.12 -2.16
C ASN A 197 38.42 1.34 -3.21
#